data_AF-A0A377C903-F1
#
_entry.id   AF-A0A377C903-F1
#
_cell.length_a   1.000
_cell.length_b   1.000
_cell.length_c   1.000
_cell.angle_alpha   90.00
_cell.angle_beta   90.00
_cell.angle_gamma   90.00
#
_symmetry.space_group_name_H-M   'P 1'
#
loop_
_entity.id
_entity.type
_entity.pdbx_description
1 polymer ?
#
loop_
_entity_poly.entity_id
_entity_poly.type
_entity_poly.pdbx_seq_one_letter_code
_entity_poly.pdbx_strand_id
1 'polypeptide(L)'
;MTGMWQPDHSGKILSRKTGAVQCYLIGVFDQQIATLVHECAHVCFYVCSDVGVTTRPEDANETYCYMLGRMVNHFLPFIQEKQDVSLE
;
A
#
# COMPACT_ATOMS: atom_id res chain seq x y z
N MET A 1 -7.42 1.64 24.17
CA MET A 1 -6.24 2.49 24.38
C MET A 1 -5.74 2.94 23.02
N THR A 2 -5.39 4.21 22.93
CA THR A 2 -5.09 5.02 21.76
C THR A 2 -3.90 4.51 20.95
N GLY A 3 -4.13 4.21 19.67
CA GLY A 3 -3.08 4.04 18.66
C GLY A 3 -3.35 4.98 17.50
N MET A 4 -3.23 6.29 17.76
CA MET A 4 -3.17 7.30 16.71
C MET A 4 -1.78 7.19 16.09
N TRP A 5 -1.68 6.37 15.04
CA TRP A 5 -0.42 6.11 14.36
C TRP A 5 -0.01 7.34 13.58
N GLN A 6 1.08 7.96 14.04
CA GLN A 6 1.66 9.10 13.37
C GLN A 6 2.52 8.65 12.20
N PRO A 7 2.66 9.50 11.18
CA PRO A 7 3.16 9.07 9.91
C PRO A 7 4.63 9.44 9.78
N ASP A 8 5.45 8.56 9.24
CA ASP A 8 6.87 8.83 9.00
C ASP A 8 7.10 9.69 7.75
N HIS A 9 8.37 10.06 7.56
CA HIS A 9 8.80 11.16 6.70
C HIS A 9 8.78 10.84 5.19
N SER A 10 8.25 9.69 4.76
CA SER A 10 8.30 9.16 3.38
C SER A 10 7.01 9.36 2.54
N GLY A 11 5.84 9.56 3.14
CA GLY A 11 4.58 9.69 2.39
C GLY A 11 3.49 8.81 2.99
N LYS A 12 2.47 9.45 3.53
CA LYS A 12 1.69 8.92 4.66
C LYS A 12 0.48 8.10 4.21
N ILE A 13 0.37 6.84 4.66
CA ILE A 13 -0.89 6.09 4.67
C ILE A 13 -1.77 6.59 5.82
N LEU A 14 -3.01 6.99 5.51
CA LEU A 14 -4.03 7.40 6.49
C LEU A 14 -5.13 6.33 6.54
N SER A 15 -5.35 5.70 7.70
CA SER A 15 -6.49 4.80 7.94
C SER A 15 -7.41 5.40 8.99
N ARG A 16 -8.70 5.58 8.66
CA ARG A 16 -9.74 6.08 9.58
C ARG A 16 -10.69 4.94 9.94
N LYS A 17 -10.62 4.44 11.19
CA LYS A 17 -11.62 3.53 11.76
C LYS A 17 -12.87 4.29 12.17
N THR A 18 -13.79 4.51 11.23
CA THR A 18 -15.22 4.67 11.53
C THR A 18 -15.86 3.29 11.57
N GLY A 19 -17.04 3.08 12.18
CA GLY A 19 -17.78 1.80 12.07
C GLY A 19 -18.28 1.47 10.65
N ALA A 20 -17.60 2.00 9.63
CA ALA A 20 -17.86 2.02 8.21
C ALA A 20 -16.56 1.63 7.48
N VAL A 21 -16.69 1.15 6.24
CA VAL A 21 -15.64 0.71 5.32
C VAL A 21 -14.23 1.27 5.64
N GLN A 22 -13.29 0.36 5.84
CA GLN A 22 -11.87 0.70 6.02
C GLN A 22 -11.30 1.18 4.69
N CYS A 23 -10.89 2.45 4.63
CA CYS A 23 -10.28 3.04 3.45
C CYS A 23 -8.77 3.23 3.69
N TYR A 24 -7.97 2.85 2.69
CA TYR A 24 -6.53 3.03 2.64
C TYR A 24 -6.18 3.97 1.49
N LEU A 25 -5.35 4.97 1.76
CA LEU A 25 -4.82 5.88 0.75
C LEU A 25 -3.32 5.61 0.57
N ILE A 26 -2.90 5.43 -0.68
CA ILE A 26 -1.50 5.25 -1.08
C ILE A 26 -1.05 6.55 -1.76
N GLY A 27 0.02 7.16 -1.25
CA GLY A 27 0.63 8.34 -1.83
C GLY A 27 2.00 8.03 -2.41
N VAL A 28 2.16 8.16 -3.72
CA VAL A 28 3.46 8.01 -4.40
C VAL A 28 3.80 9.34 -5.08
N PHE A 29 4.72 10.10 -4.49
CA PHE A 29 4.99 11.50 -4.89
C PHE A 29 6.26 11.67 -5.72
N ASP A 30 7.15 10.69 -5.70
CA ASP A 30 8.43 10.68 -6.42
C ASP A 30 8.35 9.98 -7.79
N GLN A 31 7.17 9.45 -8.13
CA GLN A 31 6.91 8.67 -9.33
C GLN A 31 7.81 7.43 -9.50
N GLN A 32 8.37 6.92 -8.40
CA GLN A 32 9.22 5.74 -8.43
C GLN A 32 8.38 4.47 -8.27
N ILE A 33 8.63 3.48 -9.14
CA ILE A 33 7.98 2.16 -9.06
C ILE A 33 8.34 1.49 -7.72
N ALA A 34 9.57 1.66 -7.25
CA ALA A 34 10.01 1.14 -5.95
C ALA A 34 9.14 1.67 -4.79
N THR A 35 8.83 2.97 -4.81
CA THR A 35 7.97 3.62 -3.81
C THR A 35 6.54 3.10 -3.90
N LEU A 36 6.00 2.89 -5.11
CA LEU A 36 4.69 2.23 -5.27
C LEU A 36 4.66 0.82 -4.68
N VAL A 37 5.68 0.00 -4.96
CA VAL A 37 5.76 -1.36 -4.42
C VAL A 37 5.84 -1.34 -2.89
N HIS A 38 6.63 -0.40 -2.33
CA HIS A 38 6.78 -0.22 -0.89
C HIS A 38 5.46 0.16 -0.21
N GLU A 39 4.74 1.15 -0.73
CA GLU A 39 3.47 1.58 -0.13
C GLU A 39 2.36 0.54 -0.30
N CYS A 40 2.31 -0.15 -1.44
CA CYS A 40 1.40 -1.28 -1.65
C CYS A 40 1.66 -2.41 -0.64
N ALA A 41 2.92 -2.70 -0.31
CA ALA A 41 3.29 -3.69 0.70
C ALA A 41 2.75 -3.32 2.08
N HIS A 42 2.88 -2.06 2.49
CA HIS A 42 2.31 -1.59 3.75
C HIS A 42 0.79 -1.75 3.81
N VAL A 43 0.06 -1.36 2.75
CA VAL A 43 -1.39 -1.57 2.69
C VAL A 43 -1.75 -3.06 2.72
N CYS A 44 -0.97 -3.92 2.07
CA CYS A 44 -1.21 -5.36 2.11
C CYS A 44 -1.11 -5.93 3.54
N PHE A 45 -0.13 -5.50 4.33
CA PHE A 45 -0.05 -5.88 5.75
C PHE A 45 -1.30 -5.46 6.53
N TYR A 46 -1.81 -4.24 6.30
CA TYR A 46 -3.02 -3.77 6.96
C TYR A 46 -4.26 -4.55 6.56
N VAL A 47 -4.43 -4.83 5.26
CA VAL A 47 -5.57 -5.62 4.77
C VAL A 47 -5.52 -7.05 5.31
N CYS A 48 -4.36 -7.71 5.29
CA CYS A 48 -4.20 -9.03 5.90
C CYS A 48 -4.56 -9.02 7.38
N SER A 49 -4.07 -8.03 8.14
CA SER A 49 -4.37 -7.90 9.56
C SER A 49 -5.87 -7.65 9.83
N ASP A 50 -6.51 -6.79 9.04
CA ASP A 50 -7.94 -6.46 9.17
C ASP A 50 -8.85 -7.67 8.96
N VAL A 51 -8.46 -8.62 8.11
CA VAL A 51 -9.23 -9.85 7.83
C VAL A 51 -8.73 -11.07 8.62
N GLY A 52 -7.78 -10.90 9.53
CA GLY A 52 -7.26 -11.97 10.40
C GLY A 52 -6.23 -12.89 9.75
N VAL A 53 -5.66 -12.53 8.60
CA VAL A 53 -4.54 -13.24 7.98
C VAL A 53 -3.25 -12.82 8.67
N THR A 54 -2.55 -13.79 9.27
CA THR A 54 -1.25 -13.55 9.90
C THR A 54 -0.15 -13.55 8.86
N THR A 55 0.72 -12.54 8.90
CA THR A 55 1.94 -12.47 8.07
C THR A 55 3.18 -12.54 8.94
N ARG A 56 4.00 -13.59 8.82
CA ARG A 56 5.24 -13.75 9.58
C ARG A 56 6.45 -13.87 8.66
N PRO A 57 7.61 -13.26 8.97
CA PRO A 57 8.78 -13.32 8.09
C PRO A 57 9.23 -14.73 7.70
N GLU A 58 9.03 -15.71 8.60
CA GLU A 58 9.39 -17.11 8.41
C GLU A 58 8.39 -17.92 7.55
N ASP A 59 7.19 -17.38 7.30
CA ASP A 59 6.12 -18.04 6.54
C ASP A 59 6.17 -17.67 5.05
N ALA A 60 5.56 -18.51 4.21
CA ALA A 60 5.44 -18.23 2.77
C ALA A 60 4.59 -16.99 2.45
N ASN A 61 3.66 -16.60 3.34
CA ASN A 61 2.80 -15.43 3.22
C ASN A 61 2.07 -15.30 1.86
N GLU A 62 1.60 -16.41 1.29
CA GLU A 62 1.06 -16.44 -0.09
C GLU A 62 -0.06 -15.41 -0.31
N THR A 63 -1.00 -15.28 0.64
CA THR A 63 -2.10 -14.30 0.53
C THR A 63 -1.57 -12.87 0.39
N TYR A 64 -0.56 -12.51 1.19
CA TYR A 64 0.11 -11.21 1.11
C TYR A 64 0.80 -11.04 -0.25
N CYS A 65 1.56 -12.05 -0.70
CA CYS A 65 2.30 -12.00 -1.97
C CYS A 65 1.38 -11.82 -3.17
N TYR A 66 0.26 -12.56 -3.23
CA TYR A 66 -0.73 -12.41 -4.29
C TYR A 66 -1.44 -11.06 -4.26
N MET A 67 -1.77 -10.57 -3.07
CA MET A 67 -2.43 -9.27 -2.93
C MET A 67 -1.50 -8.13 -3.34
N LEU A 68 -0.24 -8.17 -2.90
CA LEU A 68 0.78 -7.19 -3.28
C LEU A 68 0.95 -7.15 -4.80
N GLY A 69 1.11 -8.31 -5.44
CA GLY A 69 1.24 -8.39 -6.89
C GLY A 69 0.03 -7.81 -7.62
N ARG A 70 -1.20 -8.07 -7.13
CA ARG A 70 -2.42 -7.50 -7.72
C ARG A 70 -2.52 -5.99 -7.54
N MET A 71 -2.21 -5.45 -6.36
CA MET A 71 -2.26 -4.00 -6.11
C MET A 71 -1.23 -3.27 -6.97
N VAL A 72 0.01 -3.76 -7.01
CA VAL A 72 1.07 -3.14 -7.83
C VAL A 72 0.70 -3.16 -9.31
N ASN A 73 0.29 -4.30 -9.85
CA ASN A 73 -0.09 -4.40 -11.26
C ASN A 73 -1.28 -3.51 -11.63
N HIS A 74 -2.21 -3.30 -10.69
CA HIS A 74 -3.34 -2.40 -10.90
C HIS A 74 -2.91 -0.93 -10.98
N PHE A 75 -1.96 -0.51 -10.14
CA PHE A 75 -1.55 0.90 -10.05
C PHE A 75 -0.36 1.28 -10.95
N LEU A 76 0.45 0.33 -11.37
CA LEU A 76 1.65 0.54 -12.18
C LEU A 76 1.41 1.41 -13.44
N PRO A 77 0.32 1.23 -14.21
CA PRO A 77 0.07 2.05 -15.40
C PRO A 77 -0.04 3.55 -15.08
N PHE A 78 -0.61 3.94 -13.93
CA PHE A 78 -0.81 5.36 -13.58
C PHE A 78 0.49 6.08 -13.18
N ILE A 79 1.56 5.33 -12.89
CA ILE A 79 2.89 5.89 -12.70
C ILE A 79 3.63 6.00 -14.03
N GLN A 80 3.50 4.98 -14.89
CA GLN A 80 4.17 4.96 -16.20
C GLN A 80 3.59 6.00 -17.17
N GLU A 81 2.27 6.13 -17.23
CA GLU A 81 1.58 7.10 -18.11
C GLU A 81 2.00 8.54 -17.84
N LYS A 82 2.35 8.89 -16.59
CA LYS A 82 2.84 10.23 -16.24
C LYS A 82 4.30 10.49 -16.63
N GLN A 83 5.12 9.45 -16.77
CA GLN A 83 6.48 9.61 -17.26
C GLN A 83 6.50 9.93 -18.75
N ASP A 84 5.60 9.32 -19.52
CA ASP A 84 5.51 9.53 -20.97
C ASP A 84 4.94 10.92 -21.34
N VAL A 85 3.96 11.43 -20.60
CA VAL A 85 3.37 12.78 -20.84
C VAL A 85 4.35 13.92 -20.52
N SER A 86 5.41 13.67 -19.76
CA SER A 86 6.43 14.68 -19.42
C SER A 86 7.51 14.87 -20.50
N LEU A 87 7.43 14.09 -21.60
CA LEU A 87 8.39 14.11 -22.71
C LEU A 87 7.84 14.77 -23.99
N GLU A 88 6.60 15.27 -23.97
CA GLU A 88 6.00 16.12 -25.02
C GLU A 88 5.97 17.60 -24.61
#